data_AF-A0A7S3X1A7-F1
#
_entry.id   AF-A0A7S3X1A7-F1
#
_cell.length_a   1.000
_cell.length_b   1.000
_cell.length_c   1.000
_cell.angle_alpha   90.00
_cell.angle_beta   90.00
_cell.angle_gamma   90.00
#
_symmetry.space_group_name_H-M   'P 1'
#
loop_
_entity.id
_entity.type
_entity.pdbx_description
1 polymer ?
#
loop_
_entity_poly.entity_id
_entity_poly.type
_entity_poly.pdbx_seq_one_letter_code
_entity_poly.pdbx_strand_id
1 'polypeptide(L)'
;FKSLLLCGSVVLYVRDGMRHKEFYEYGLLPGVHYIAVDTAADVPETIRWLRRNDAYARAVATAGRERMTTLGEEELNNFVAELLTQYSQKQRFKVLPHPGSVRIECE
;
A
#
# COMPACT_ATOMS: atom_id res chain seq x y z
N PHE A 1 5.31 2.98 -5.27
CA PHE A 1 5.37 1.60 -4.71
C PHE A 1 4.31 0.70 -5.35
N LYS A 2 3.01 1.05 -5.32
CA LYS A 2 1.90 0.35 -5.99
C LYS A 2 2.21 -0.17 -7.42
N SER A 3 2.59 0.72 -8.35
CA SER A 3 2.80 0.31 -9.76
C SER A 3 3.94 -0.68 -9.95
N LEU A 4 4.95 -0.68 -9.07
CA LEU A 4 6.07 -1.62 -9.14
C LEU A 4 5.63 -3.05 -8.81
N LEU A 5 4.71 -3.21 -7.85
CA LEU A 5 4.14 -4.51 -7.48
C LEU A 5 3.30 -5.09 -8.64
N LEU A 6 2.56 -4.23 -9.37
CA LEU A 6 1.75 -4.66 -10.51
C LEU A 6 2.58 -5.21 -11.69
N CYS A 7 3.86 -4.84 -11.81
CA CYS A 7 4.74 -5.38 -12.84
C CYS A 7 4.99 -6.89 -12.70
N GLY A 8 4.73 -7.50 -11.53
CA GLY A 8 5.10 -8.89 -11.25
C GLY A 8 6.61 -9.10 -11.08
N SER A 9 7.35 -8.03 -10.82
CA SER A 9 8.76 -8.05 -10.45
C SER A 9 8.90 -8.09 -8.93
N VAL A 10 10.04 -8.60 -8.42
CA VAL A 10 10.37 -8.47 -7.00
C VAL A 10 10.59 -6.99 -6.69
N VAL A 11 9.84 -6.46 -5.73
CA VAL A 11 10.02 -5.10 -5.24
C VAL A 11 10.95 -5.11 -4.02
N LEU A 12 12.02 -4.33 -4.10
CA LEU A 12 12.93 -4.05 -2.99
C LEU A 12 12.51 -2.72 -2.35
N TYR A 13 12.04 -2.77 -1.11
CA TYR A 13 11.63 -1.60 -0.35
C TYR A 13 12.75 -1.22 0.63
N VAL A 14 13.49 -0.16 0.30
CA VAL A 14 14.55 0.40 1.15
C VAL A 14 13.90 1.20 2.28
N ARG A 15 14.18 0.84 3.54
CA ARG A 15 13.55 1.46 4.71
C ARG A 15 14.22 2.75 5.14
N ASP A 16 15.53 2.88 4.92
CA ASP A 16 16.25 4.11 5.22
C ASP A 16 15.62 5.31 4.49
N GLY A 17 15.38 6.38 5.25
CA GLY A 17 14.70 7.59 4.76
C GLY A 17 13.18 7.49 4.60
N MET A 18 12.55 6.31 4.72
CA MET A 18 11.10 6.16 4.59
C MET A 18 10.38 6.57 5.89
N ARG A 19 9.68 7.71 5.84
CA ARG A 19 8.97 8.30 7.00
C ARG A 19 7.45 8.16 6.95
N HIS A 20 6.92 7.74 5.81
CA HIS A 20 5.48 7.72 5.56
C HIS A 20 5.07 6.38 5.00
N LYS A 21 3.83 5.99 5.31
CA LYS A 21 3.13 4.85 4.76
C LYS A 21 1.80 5.31 4.19
N GLU A 22 1.45 4.78 3.03
CA GLU A 22 0.10 4.90 2.50
C GLU A 22 -0.83 3.84 3.15
N PHE A 23 -2.14 4.09 3.15
CA PHE A 23 -3.13 3.24 3.83
C PHE A 23 -3.09 1.77 3.36
N TYR A 24 -2.81 1.53 2.08
CA TYR A 24 -2.78 0.18 1.51
C TYR A 24 -1.53 -0.60 1.94
N GLU A 25 -0.47 0.09 2.37
CA GLU A 25 0.79 -0.54 2.78
C GLU A 25 0.65 -1.33 4.08
N TYR A 26 -0.37 -1.04 4.90
CA TYR A 26 -0.69 -1.83 6.08
C TYR A 26 -1.13 -3.25 5.74
N GLY A 27 -1.64 -3.47 4.52
CA GLY A 27 -1.99 -4.79 4.01
C GLY A 27 -0.82 -5.50 3.29
N LEU A 28 0.38 -4.91 3.27
CA LEU A 28 1.57 -5.48 2.64
C LEU A 28 2.56 -5.94 3.71
N LEU A 29 3.16 -7.11 3.48
CA LEU A 29 3.98 -7.81 4.46
C LEU A 29 5.39 -8.02 3.87
N PRO A 30 6.46 -7.57 4.58
CA PRO A 30 7.83 -7.85 4.16
C PRO A 30 8.10 -9.35 4.16
N GLY A 31 8.82 -9.83 3.14
CA GLY A 31 9.10 -11.25 2.92
C GLY A 31 7.96 -12.05 2.28
N VAL A 32 6.76 -11.47 2.17
CA VAL A 32 5.61 -12.10 1.50
C VAL A 32 5.29 -11.36 0.21
N HIS A 33 5.08 -10.05 0.28
CA HIS A 33 4.62 -9.24 -0.84
C HIS A 33 5.75 -8.41 -1.48
N TYR A 34 6.81 -8.15 -0.73
CA TYR A 34 7.99 -7.40 -1.15
C TYR A 34 9.17 -7.78 -0.27
N ILE A 35 10.38 -7.41 -0.67
CA ILE A 35 11.59 -7.61 0.13
C ILE A 35 11.95 -6.29 0.79
N ALA A 36 11.98 -6.27 2.13
CA ALA A 36 12.48 -5.12 2.86
C ALA A 36 14.01 -5.15 2.88
N VAL A 37 14.62 -4.00 2.65
CA VAL A 37 16.06 -3.77 2.72
C VAL A 37 16.28 -2.60 3.67
N ASP A 38 17.23 -2.72 4.60
CA ASP A 38 17.40 -1.67 5.60
C ASP A 38 18.01 -0.41 4.99
N THR A 39 19.12 -0.55 4.25
CA THR A 39 19.78 0.57 3.56
C THR A 39 19.99 0.30 2.07
N ALA A 40 20.27 1.35 1.29
CA ALA A 40 20.62 1.19 -0.12
C ALA A 40 21.92 0.36 -0.32
N ALA A 41 22.82 0.35 0.67
CA ALA A 41 24.07 -0.42 0.61
C ALA A 41 23.83 -1.94 0.65
N ASP A 42 22.71 -2.39 1.20
CA ASP A 42 22.38 -3.82 1.34
C ASP A 42 21.70 -4.40 0.09
N VAL A 43 21.28 -3.55 -0.85
CA VAL A 43 20.60 -3.94 -2.10
C VAL A 43 21.43 -4.94 -2.93
N PRO A 44 22.74 -4.73 -3.18
CA PRO A 44 23.52 -5.66 -4.00
C PRO A 44 23.62 -7.07 -3.41
N GLU A 45 23.76 -7.19 -2.09
CA GLU A 45 23.79 -8.49 -1.41
C GLU A 45 22.42 -9.18 -1.46
N THR A 46 21.36 -8.42 -1.22
CA THR A 46 19.97 -8.90 -1.32
C THR A 46 19.67 -9.46 -2.71
N ILE A 47 20.10 -8.76 -3.78
CA ILE A 47 19.94 -9.24 -5.16
C ILE A 47 20.70 -10.55 -5.39
N ARG A 48 21.95 -10.67 -4.90
CA ARG A 48 22.72 -11.94 -5.02
C ARG A 48 22.02 -13.08 -4.31
N TRP A 49 21.45 -12.84 -3.13
CA TRP A 49 20.69 -13.85 -2.40
C TRP A 49 19.41 -14.26 -3.15
N LEU A 50 18.65 -13.29 -3.67
CA LEU A 50 17.42 -13.58 -4.45
C LEU A 50 17.72 -14.38 -5.72
N ARG A 51 18.83 -14.10 -6.41
CA ARG A 51 19.26 -14.89 -7.59
C ARG A 51 19.57 -16.35 -7.24
N ARG A 52 20.12 -16.61 -6.06
CA ARG A 52 20.35 -17.99 -5.57
C ARG A 52 19.07 -18.67 -5.10
N ASN A 53 18.03 -17.90 -4.81
CA ASN A 53 16.74 -18.36 -4.29
C ASN A 53 15.60 -17.95 -5.24
N ASP A 54 15.75 -18.24 -6.53
CA ASP A 54 14.85 -17.74 -7.60
C ASP A 54 13.38 -18.15 -7.37
N ALA A 55 13.13 -19.38 -6.89
CA ALA A 55 11.78 -19.84 -6.58
C ALA A 55 11.09 -18.98 -5.52
N TYR A 56 11.81 -18.63 -4.45
CA TYR A 56 11.30 -17.72 -3.42
C TYR A 56 11.10 -16.30 -3.99
N ALA A 57 12.05 -15.80 -4.78
CA ALA A 57 11.93 -14.49 -5.43
C ALA A 57 10.66 -14.40 -6.30
N ARG A 58 10.37 -15.44 -7.10
CA ARG A 58 9.15 -15.52 -7.92
C ARG A 58 7.88 -15.59 -7.07
N ALA A 59 7.91 -16.34 -5.97
CA ALA A 59 6.77 -16.43 -5.06
C ALA A 59 6.42 -15.06 -4.45
N VAL A 60 7.44 -14.31 -3.99
CA VAL A 60 7.26 -12.96 -3.44
C VAL A 60 6.72 -11.99 -4.50
N ALA A 61 7.28 -12.01 -5.71
CA ALA A 61 6.81 -11.17 -6.81
C ALA A 61 5.35 -11.46 -7.19
N THR A 62 4.98 -12.74 -7.22
CA THR A 62 3.62 -13.19 -7.53
C THR A 62 2.64 -12.75 -6.46
N ALA A 63 2.93 -13.04 -5.19
CA ALA A 63 2.09 -12.64 -4.06
C ALA A 63 1.93 -11.11 -3.98
N GLY A 64 3.01 -10.35 -4.19
CA GLY A 64 2.98 -8.90 -4.25
C GLY A 64 2.05 -8.35 -5.33
N ARG A 65 2.12 -8.95 -6.54
CA ARG A 65 1.23 -8.60 -7.64
C ARG A 65 -0.21 -8.93 -7.32
N GLU A 66 -0.49 -10.16 -6.88
CA GLU A 66 -1.84 -10.63 -6.54
C GLU A 66 -2.49 -9.73 -5.49
N ARG A 67 -1.77 -9.41 -4.40
CA ARG A 67 -2.27 -8.50 -3.38
C ARG A 67 -2.56 -7.10 -3.92
N MET A 68 -1.74 -6.58 -4.83
CA MET A 68 -1.97 -5.26 -5.40
C MET A 68 -3.12 -5.25 -6.42
N THR A 69 -3.36 -6.37 -7.11
CA THR A 69 -4.50 -6.50 -8.02
C THR A 69 -5.85 -6.53 -7.30
N THR A 70 -5.89 -6.86 -6.00
CA THR A 70 -7.12 -6.75 -5.19
C THR A 70 -7.40 -5.33 -4.71
N LEU A 71 -6.59 -4.34 -5.07
CA LEU A 71 -6.80 -2.94 -4.68
C LEU A 71 -7.29 -2.13 -5.89
N GLY A 72 -8.49 -2.50 -6.34
CA GLY A 72 -9.22 -1.84 -7.42
C GLY A 72 -9.93 -0.57 -6.96
N GLU A 73 -10.71 0.01 -7.87
CA GLU A 73 -11.52 1.19 -7.60
C GLU A 73 -12.62 0.92 -6.58
N GLU A 74 -13.27 -0.25 -6.66
CA GLU A 74 -14.30 -0.67 -5.71
C GLU A 74 -13.75 -0.81 -4.29
N GLU A 75 -12.60 -1.47 -4.11
CA GLU A 75 -11.99 -1.61 -2.80
C GLU A 75 -11.51 -0.26 -2.22
N LEU A 76 -11.07 0.65 -3.09
CA LEU A 76 -10.74 2.02 -2.67
C LEU A 76 -11.99 2.76 -2.17
N ASN A 77 -13.08 2.70 -2.93
CA ASN A 77 -14.35 3.33 -2.55
C ASN A 77 -14.88 2.74 -1.24
N ASN A 78 -14.85 1.41 -1.10
CA ASN A 78 -15.26 0.71 0.12
C ASN A 78 -14.40 1.11 1.33
N PHE A 79 -13.08 1.19 1.16
CA PHE A 79 -12.17 1.63 2.22
C PHE A 79 -12.49 3.06 2.67
N VAL A 80 -12.68 4.00 1.74
CA VAL A 80 -13.00 5.40 2.07
C VAL A 80 -14.37 5.50 2.73
N ALA A 81 -15.38 4.77 2.24
CA ALA A 81 -16.72 4.74 2.82
C ALA A 81 -16.69 4.22 4.27
N GLU A 82 -15.98 3.13 4.52
CA GLU A 82 -15.82 2.57 5.87
C GLU A 82 -15.06 3.53 6.80
N LEU A 83 -13.95 4.10 6.32
CA LEU A 83 -13.15 5.07 7.08
C LEU A 83 -13.99 6.27 7.54
N LEU A 84 -14.73 6.90 6.61
CA LEU A 84 -15.56 8.07 6.91
C LEU A 84 -16.76 7.70 7.80
N THR A 85 -17.34 6.52 7.60
CA THR A 85 -18.43 6.02 8.45
C THR A 85 -17.95 5.85 9.89
N GLN A 86 -16.84 5.13 10.10
CA GLN A 86 -16.27 4.93 11.44
C GLN A 86 -15.80 6.26 12.07
N TYR A 87 -15.28 7.19 11.27
CA TYR A 87 -14.92 8.52 11.75
C TYR A 87 -16.14 9.31 12.24
N SER A 88 -17.24 9.29 11.49
CA SER A 88 -18.47 10.03 11.84
C SER A 88 -19.04 9.58 13.19
N GLN A 89 -18.95 8.28 13.51
CA GLN A 89 -19.40 7.72 14.79
C GLN A 89 -18.59 8.23 16.00
N LYS A 90 -17.38 8.75 15.78
CA LYS A 90 -16.52 9.31 16.84
C LYS A 90 -16.83 10.77 17.14
N GLN A 91 -17.66 11.43 16.34
CA GLN A 91 -18.00 12.84 16.54
C GLN A 91 -18.92 13.02 17.74
N ARG A 92 -18.63 14.03 18.56
CA ARG A 92 -19.42 14.37 19.78
C ARG A 92 -20.25 15.63 19.61
N PHE A 93 -20.46 16.07 18.38
CA PHE A 93 -21.18 17.29 18.04
C PHE A 93 -22.07 17.06 16.81
N LYS A 94 -23.07 17.91 16.63
CA LYS A 94 -23.91 17.92 15.42
C LYS A 94 -23.23 18.78 14.35
N VAL A 95 -22.99 18.20 13.17
CA VAL A 95 -22.44 18.93 12.03
C VAL A 95 -23.47 19.93 11.50
N LEU A 96 -23.04 21.18 11.26
CA LEU A 96 -23.83 22.23 10.63
C LEU A 96 -23.08 22.77 9.41
N PRO A 97 -23.78 23.12 8.31
CA PRO A 97 -23.15 23.76 7.15
C PRO A 97 -22.45 25.06 7.53
N HIS A 98 -21.19 25.22 7.13
CA HIS A 98 -20.47 26.47 7.34
C HIS A 98 -20.87 27.51 6.27
N PRO A 99 -21.13 28.78 6.62
CA PRO A 99 -21.36 29.85 5.64
C PRO A 99 -20.24 29.90 4.58
N GLY A 100 -20.61 29.95 3.30
CA GLY A 100 -19.65 29.93 2.19
C GLY A 100 -19.21 28.54 1.72
N SER A 101 -19.75 27.46 2.30
CA SER A 101 -19.57 26.12 1.73
C SER A 101 -20.34 25.98 0.41
N VAL A 102 -19.73 25.30 -0.57
CA VAL A 102 -20.37 24.96 -1.85
C VAL A 102 -20.81 23.51 -1.81
N ARG A 103 -22.02 23.22 -2.30
CA ARG A 103 -22.51 21.85 -2.47
C ARG A 103 -21.78 21.20 -3.65
N ILE A 104 -21.18 20.04 -3.40
CA ILE A 104 -20.65 19.18 -4.46
C ILE A 104 -21.73 18.15 -4.77
N GLU A 105 -22.12 18.06 -6.03
CA GLU A 105 -22.99 17.00 -6.55
C GLU A 105 -22.11 15.97 -7.25
N CYS A 106 -22.38 14.68 -7.03
CA CYS A 106 -21.74 13.62 -7.81
C CYS A 106 -22.34 13.63 -9.22
N GLU A 107 -21.49 13.49 -10.24
CA GLU A 107 -21.92 13.27 -11.63
C GLU A 107 -22.62 11.92 -11.82
#